data_AF-A0A3B3HB01-F1
#
_entry.id   AF-A0A3B3HB01-F1
#
_cell.length_a   1.000
_cell.length_b   1.000
_cell.length_c   1.000
_cell.angle_alpha   90.00
_cell.angle_beta   90.00
_cell.angle_gamma   90.00
#
_symmetry.space_group_name_H-M   'P 1'
#
loop_
_entity.id
_entity.type
_entity.pdbx_description
1 polymer ?
#
loop_
_entity_poly.entity_id
_entity_poly.type
_entity_poly.pdbx_seq_one_letter_code
_entity_poly.pdbx_strand_id
1 'polypeptide(L)'
;MKSCGVSLPAAASAATRSIGVAGNDDEKMASAKATEIEKDFPKLTAQEKDCLAGIDSTLFGFHGLQEDGARTKALLLKAVSCFEGHILKAEGKVDPGVFCQLGHFNLLLEDYQKALSAYQRYFSLQSDYWKNAAFLYGLGMVYFHYNAFQWAIKAFQEVLYIDPSFSRAKEIHLRLGLMFKVITDYESSLKVCMMAGSFFCTS
;
A
#
# COMPACT_ATOMS: atom_id res chain seq x y z
N MET A 1 4.59 66.15 9.89
CA MET A 1 5.87 65.63 9.35
C MET A 1 5.47 64.74 8.16
N LYS A 2 5.37 65.19 6.89
CA LYS A 2 6.44 65.40 5.87
C LYS A 2 7.51 64.30 5.94
N SER A 3 7.97 63.59 4.90
CA SER A 3 7.82 63.54 3.43
C SER A 3 8.71 62.35 2.98
N CYS A 4 8.36 61.49 2.03
CA CYS A 4 8.86 61.42 0.63
C CYS A 4 8.52 59.98 0.16
N GLY A 5 8.02 59.66 -1.05
CA GLY A 5 8.44 60.11 -2.39
C GLY A 5 9.65 59.27 -2.84
N VAL A 6 9.79 58.65 -4.03
CA VAL A 6 9.16 58.79 -5.35
C VAL A 6 9.61 57.59 -6.24
N SER A 7 8.79 57.30 -7.25
CA SER A 7 8.84 56.47 -8.48
C SER A 7 10.10 55.78 -9.08
N LEU A 8 9.77 54.76 -9.89
CA LEU A 8 10.45 54.14 -11.07
C LEU A 8 11.10 55.15 -12.06
N PRO A 9 12.01 54.71 -12.96
CA PRO A 9 11.60 54.39 -14.34
C PRO A 9 12.39 53.28 -15.07
N ALA A 10 11.89 52.93 -16.25
CA ALA A 10 12.43 52.00 -17.26
C ALA A 10 13.34 52.68 -18.30
N ALA A 11 14.23 51.92 -18.96
CA ALA A 11 14.78 52.09 -20.33
C ALA A 11 15.77 50.93 -20.60
N ALA A 12 15.67 50.08 -21.63
CA ALA A 12 15.71 50.27 -23.09
C ALA A 12 17.14 50.50 -23.67
N SER A 13 17.58 49.59 -24.56
CA SER A 13 18.24 49.79 -25.88
C SER A 13 19.22 48.63 -26.17
N ALA A 14 19.01 47.83 -27.23
CA ALA A 14 19.46 47.99 -28.64
C ALA A 14 20.85 47.36 -28.86
N ALA A 15 20.95 46.18 -29.49
CA ALA A 15 20.91 45.88 -30.94
C ALA A 15 22.27 46.03 -31.64
N THR A 16 22.78 44.92 -32.21
CA THR A 16 23.67 44.97 -33.39
C THR A 16 23.49 43.72 -34.27
N ARG A 17 23.32 44.00 -35.57
CA ARG A 17 23.08 43.12 -36.73
C ARG A 17 24.37 42.51 -37.29
N SER A 18 24.23 41.38 -38.01
CA SER A 18 24.63 41.23 -39.43
C SER A 18 24.23 39.83 -39.96
N ILE A 19 23.36 39.73 -40.98
CA ILE A 19 23.63 39.42 -42.42
C ILE A 19 24.17 37.99 -42.61
N GLY A 20 23.64 37.06 -43.41
CA GLY A 20 22.59 36.99 -44.43
C GLY A 20 22.84 35.72 -45.29
N VAL A 21 21.91 35.37 -46.19
CA VAL A 21 22.01 34.45 -47.35
C VAL A 21 21.28 33.09 -47.26
N ALA A 22 20.17 33.05 -48.02
CA ALA A 22 19.63 32.05 -48.96
C ALA A 22 19.28 30.61 -48.56
N GLY A 23 18.05 30.22 -48.96
CA GLY A 23 17.85 29.06 -49.83
C GLY A 23 17.09 27.86 -49.26
N ASN A 24 15.92 27.62 -49.86
CA ASN A 24 15.22 26.35 -50.15
C ASN A 24 14.63 25.46 -49.03
N ASP A 25 13.30 25.29 -49.17
CA ASP A 25 12.52 24.05 -49.35
C ASP A 25 12.74 22.84 -48.43
N ASP A 26 11.60 22.42 -47.87
CA ASP A 26 11.17 21.04 -47.60
C ASP A 26 12.24 20.02 -47.21
N GLU A 27 12.24 19.61 -45.94
CA GLU A 27 12.09 18.19 -45.57
C GLU A 27 12.20 17.96 -44.06
N LYS A 28 11.27 17.14 -43.56
CA LYS A 28 11.55 16.01 -42.65
C LYS A 28 11.78 16.32 -41.16
N MET A 29 10.75 15.96 -40.40
CA MET A 29 10.82 15.06 -39.23
C MET A 29 12.07 15.14 -38.34
N ALA A 30 11.89 15.61 -37.11
CA ALA A 30 12.14 14.78 -35.91
C ALA A 30 11.70 15.53 -34.65
N SER A 31 10.63 15.01 -34.03
CA SER A 31 10.30 15.23 -32.62
C SER A 31 11.47 14.74 -31.76
N ALA A 32 12.14 15.66 -31.07
CA ALA A 32 13.19 15.31 -30.12
C ALA A 32 12.64 15.35 -28.69
N LYS A 33 12.34 14.14 -28.21
CA LYS A 33 12.45 13.69 -26.81
C LYS A 33 11.47 14.29 -25.79
N ALA A 34 10.27 13.70 -25.78
CA ALA A 34 9.69 13.32 -24.49
C ALA A 34 10.62 12.25 -23.88
N THR A 35 11.27 12.56 -22.76
CA THR A 35 11.79 11.53 -21.86
C THR A 35 10.60 10.85 -21.20
N GLU A 36 9.93 9.99 -21.97
CA GLU A 36 9.06 8.98 -21.42
C GLU A 36 9.96 7.98 -20.73
N ILE A 37 9.91 7.99 -19.41
CA ILE A 37 10.20 6.77 -18.66
C ILE A 37 9.00 5.86 -18.97
N GLU A 38 8.98 5.26 -20.17
CA GLU A 38 8.21 4.06 -20.42
C GLU A 38 8.83 2.99 -19.51
N LYS A 39 8.38 2.96 -18.26
CA LYS A 39 8.42 1.74 -17.47
C LYS A 39 7.58 0.76 -18.26
N ASP A 40 8.24 -0.04 -19.05
CA ASP A 40 7.66 -1.15 -19.78
C ASP A 40 7.17 -2.15 -18.72
N PHE A 41 5.96 -1.92 -18.22
CA PHE A 41 5.41 -2.71 -17.13
C PHE A 41 5.23 -4.14 -17.65
N PRO A 42 5.79 -5.14 -16.95
CA PRO A 42 5.68 -6.52 -17.39
C PRO A 42 4.20 -6.91 -17.46
N LYS A 43 3.71 -7.18 -18.68
CA LYS A 43 2.33 -7.62 -18.90
C LYS A 43 2.20 -9.05 -18.36
N LEU A 44 1.22 -9.28 -17.50
CA LEU A 44 0.91 -10.63 -17.06
C LEU A 44 0.25 -11.42 -18.19
N THR A 45 0.72 -12.65 -18.39
CA THR A 45 0.08 -13.59 -19.31
C THR A 45 -1.29 -14.02 -18.75
N ALA A 46 -2.19 -14.50 -19.61
CA ALA A 46 -3.52 -14.96 -19.18
C ALA A 46 -3.42 -16.06 -18.11
N GLN A 47 -2.49 -16.99 -18.30
CA GLN A 47 -2.22 -18.07 -17.34
C GLN A 47 -1.72 -17.55 -15.98
N GLU A 48 -0.87 -16.53 -15.97
CA GLU A 48 -0.41 -15.90 -14.71
C GLU A 48 -1.56 -15.21 -13.97
N LYS A 49 -2.47 -14.56 -14.70
CA LYS A 49 -3.66 -13.93 -14.12
C LYS A 49 -4.62 -14.96 -13.51
N ASP A 50 -4.83 -16.08 -14.20
CA ASP A 50 -5.66 -17.17 -13.70
C ASP A 50 -5.06 -17.79 -12.42
N CYS A 51 -3.74 -17.97 -12.39
CA CYS A 51 -3.05 -18.41 -11.17
C CYS A 51 -3.17 -17.41 -10.01
N LEU A 52 -3.18 -16.11 -10.30
CA LEU A 52 -3.32 -15.05 -9.28
C LEU A 52 -4.76 -14.88 -8.78
N ALA A 53 -5.77 -15.25 -9.58
CA ALA A 53 -7.17 -15.13 -9.21
C ALA A 53 -7.55 -16.03 -8.02
N GLY A 54 -6.81 -17.11 -7.79
CA GLY A 54 -6.98 -17.99 -6.62
C GLY A 54 -6.09 -17.65 -5.43
N ILE A 55 -5.29 -16.58 -5.51
CA ILE A 55 -4.33 -16.21 -4.46
C ILE A 55 -4.93 -15.13 -3.55
N ASP A 56 -5.26 -15.55 -2.34
CA ASP A 56 -5.80 -14.69 -1.29
C ASP A 56 -4.89 -14.61 -0.06
N SER A 57 -5.20 -13.69 0.86
CA SER A 57 -4.55 -13.59 2.18
C SER A 57 -4.58 -14.89 2.98
N THR A 58 -5.52 -15.81 2.72
CA THR A 58 -5.65 -17.11 3.40
C THR A 58 -4.46 -18.04 3.17
N LEU A 59 -3.70 -17.84 2.08
CA LEU A 59 -2.49 -18.59 1.77
C LEU A 59 -1.27 -18.14 2.59
N PHE A 60 -1.41 -17.03 3.34
CA PHE A 60 -0.36 -16.52 4.21
C PHE A 60 0.03 -17.56 5.27
N GLY A 61 1.32 -17.90 5.31
CA GLY A 61 1.88 -18.91 6.22
C GLY A 61 1.96 -20.34 5.65
N PHE A 62 1.39 -20.64 4.48
CA PHE A 62 1.56 -21.94 3.81
C PHE A 62 2.63 -21.94 2.71
N HIS A 63 2.92 -20.78 2.12
CA HIS A 63 3.86 -20.65 1.01
C HIS A 63 5.32 -21.01 1.34
N GLY A 64 5.68 -21.07 2.62
CA GLY A 64 7.02 -21.50 3.05
C GLY A 64 7.28 -23.01 2.97
N LEU A 65 6.26 -23.82 2.67
CA LEU A 65 6.35 -25.29 2.70
C LEU A 65 6.43 -25.95 1.31
N GLN A 66 6.39 -25.18 0.22
CA GLN A 66 6.42 -25.72 -1.14
C GLN A 66 7.74 -25.36 -1.84
N GLU A 67 8.36 -26.32 -2.52
CA GLU A 67 9.62 -26.15 -3.27
C GLU A 67 9.55 -25.04 -4.35
N ASP A 68 8.34 -24.61 -4.72
CA ASP A 68 8.05 -23.54 -5.66
C ASP A 68 7.91 -22.13 -5.03
N GLY A 69 8.19 -21.96 -3.73
CA GLY A 69 8.03 -20.68 -3.03
C GLY A 69 8.76 -19.50 -3.72
N ALA A 70 9.95 -19.76 -4.29
CA ALA A 70 10.69 -18.75 -5.05
C ALA A 70 9.99 -18.35 -6.37
N ARG A 71 9.37 -19.31 -7.07
CA ARG A 71 8.60 -19.06 -8.30
C ARG A 71 7.33 -18.28 -7.98
N THR A 72 6.62 -18.65 -6.93
CA THR A 72 5.43 -17.88 -6.52
C THR A 72 5.80 -16.49 -6.04
N LYS A 73 6.89 -16.32 -5.28
CA LYS A 73 7.37 -15.00 -4.87
C LYS A 73 7.72 -14.12 -6.07
N ALA A 74 8.41 -14.67 -7.07
CA ALA A 74 8.71 -13.95 -8.31
C ALA A 74 7.43 -13.56 -9.08
N LEU A 75 6.45 -14.47 -9.16
CA LEU A 75 5.16 -14.20 -9.77
C LEU A 75 4.40 -13.08 -9.04
N LEU A 76 4.39 -13.11 -7.70
CA LEU A 76 3.76 -12.09 -6.86
C LEU A 76 4.42 -10.72 -7.05
N LEU A 77 5.75 -10.65 -7.10
CA LEU A 77 6.47 -9.40 -7.36
C LEU A 77 6.13 -8.82 -8.75
N LYS A 78 6.06 -9.69 -9.77
CA LYS A 78 5.63 -9.29 -11.12
C LYS A 78 4.18 -8.78 -11.11
N ALA A 79 3.29 -9.46 -10.39
CA ALA A 79 1.90 -9.05 -10.21
C ALA A 79 1.81 -7.65 -9.59
N VAL A 80 2.45 -7.43 -8.44
CA VAL A 80 2.48 -6.14 -7.74
C VAL A 80 2.94 -5.03 -8.68
N SER A 81 4.03 -5.23 -9.43
CA SER A 81 4.53 -4.23 -10.38
C SER A 81 3.51 -3.89 -11.47
N CYS A 82 2.75 -4.87 -11.97
CA CYS A 82 1.72 -4.63 -12.97
C CYS A 82 0.50 -3.90 -12.39
N PHE A 83 0.08 -4.26 -11.17
CA PHE A 83 -1.03 -3.59 -10.48
C PHE A 83 -0.68 -2.15 -10.13
N GLU A 84 0.55 -1.88 -9.66
CA GLU A 84 1.04 -0.51 -9.44
C GLU A 84 1.04 0.31 -10.74
N GLY A 85 1.53 -0.28 -11.84
CA GLY A 85 1.47 0.36 -13.17
C GLY A 85 0.04 0.64 -13.64
N HIS A 86 -0.90 -0.26 -13.35
CA HIS A 86 -2.31 -0.06 -13.65
C HIS A 86 -2.91 1.08 -12.83
N ILE A 87 -2.59 1.17 -11.53
CA ILE A 87 -3.02 2.26 -10.65
C ILE A 87 -2.50 3.62 -11.14
N LEU A 88 -1.25 3.68 -11.58
CA LEU A 88 -0.64 4.88 -12.15
C LEU A 88 -1.36 5.32 -13.44
N LYS A 89 -1.70 4.38 -14.33
CA LYS A 89 -2.39 4.68 -15.59
C LYS A 89 -3.86 5.08 -15.42
N ALA A 90 -4.49 4.60 -14.35
CA ALA A 90 -5.91 4.80 -14.11
C ALA A 90 -6.24 6.16 -13.44
N GLU A 91 -5.24 6.99 -13.10
CA GLU A 91 -5.36 8.39 -12.62
C GLU A 91 -6.60 8.67 -11.73
N GLY A 92 -6.81 7.85 -10.71
CA GLY A 92 -7.88 8.06 -9.72
C GLY A 92 -9.21 7.35 -9.99
N LYS A 93 -9.37 6.66 -11.14
CA LYS A 93 -10.51 5.76 -11.41
C LYS A 93 -10.10 4.29 -11.25
N VAL A 94 -9.58 3.95 -10.07
CA VAL A 94 -9.17 2.57 -9.77
C VAL A 94 -10.29 1.86 -9.02
N ASP A 95 -10.63 0.65 -9.48
CA ASP A 95 -11.57 -0.22 -8.79
C ASP A 95 -11.06 -0.60 -7.39
N PRO A 96 -11.90 -0.54 -6.33
CA PRO A 96 -11.48 -0.90 -4.99
C PRO A 96 -10.91 -2.33 -4.91
N GLY A 97 -11.46 -3.28 -5.67
CA GLY A 97 -10.99 -4.67 -5.70
C GLY A 97 -9.50 -4.79 -6.04
N VAL A 98 -8.97 -3.89 -6.87
CA VAL A 98 -7.54 -3.85 -7.21
C VAL A 98 -6.67 -3.53 -5.98
N PHE A 99 -7.09 -2.61 -5.12
CA PHE A 99 -6.36 -2.30 -3.88
C PHE A 99 -6.40 -3.45 -2.89
N CYS A 100 -7.52 -4.18 -2.83
CA CYS A 100 -7.64 -5.37 -2.00
C CYS A 100 -6.66 -6.46 -2.43
N GLN A 101 -6.63 -6.79 -3.73
CA GLN A 101 -5.71 -7.76 -4.32
C GLN A 101 -4.24 -7.34 -4.13
N LEU A 102 -3.93 -6.06 -4.35
CA LEU A 102 -2.59 -5.52 -4.11
C LEU A 102 -2.17 -5.71 -2.64
N GLY A 103 -3.09 -5.49 -1.70
CA GLY A 103 -2.85 -5.75 -0.27
C GLY A 103 -2.56 -7.22 0.02
N HIS A 104 -3.32 -8.15 -0.59
CA HIS A 104 -3.08 -9.59 -0.45
C HIS A 104 -1.71 -10.01 -0.97
N PHE A 105 -1.30 -9.55 -2.15
CA PHE A 105 0.02 -9.88 -2.69
C PHE A 105 1.15 -9.31 -1.84
N ASN A 106 1.04 -8.07 -1.38
CA ASN A 106 2.05 -7.48 -0.48
C ASN A 106 2.12 -8.21 0.86
N LEU A 107 0.99 -8.68 1.40
CA LEU A 107 0.97 -9.49 2.62
C LEU A 107 1.70 -10.82 2.40
N LEU A 108 1.46 -11.51 1.29
CA LEU A 108 2.15 -12.76 0.94
C LEU A 108 3.65 -12.57 0.67
N LEU A 109 4.05 -11.37 0.24
CA LEU A 109 5.45 -10.96 0.12
C LEU A 109 6.08 -10.53 1.44
N GLU A 110 5.32 -10.51 2.54
CA GLU A 110 5.71 -10.03 3.88
C GLU A 110 6.02 -8.52 3.93
N ASP A 111 5.59 -7.75 2.92
CA ASP A 111 5.71 -6.30 2.87
C ASP A 111 4.52 -5.63 3.60
N TYR A 112 4.48 -5.76 4.92
CA TYR A 112 3.35 -5.29 5.76
C TYR A 112 3.07 -3.78 5.63
N GLN A 113 4.09 -2.96 5.39
CA GLN A 113 3.95 -1.50 5.21
C GLN A 113 3.14 -1.16 3.95
N LYS A 114 3.48 -1.80 2.83
CA LYS A 114 2.76 -1.62 1.56
C LYS A 114 1.37 -2.25 1.61
N ALA A 115 1.25 -3.43 2.23
CA ALA A 115 -0.03 -4.08 2.44
C ALA A 115 -1.01 -3.20 3.22
N LEU A 116 -0.56 -2.60 4.33
CA LEU A 116 -1.37 -1.66 5.12
C LEU A 116 -1.81 -0.46 4.31
N SER A 117 -0.89 0.14 3.53
CA SER A 117 -1.19 1.30 2.68
C SER A 117 -2.25 0.98 1.62
N ALA A 118 -2.18 -0.21 1.01
CA ALA A 118 -3.18 -0.68 0.04
C ALA A 118 -4.54 -0.93 0.71
N TYR A 119 -4.55 -1.57 1.88
CA TYR A 119 -5.77 -1.82 2.64
C TYR A 119 -6.44 -0.53 3.14
N GLN A 120 -5.68 0.50 3.52
CA GLN A 120 -6.24 1.80 3.88
C GLN A 120 -6.93 2.49 2.70
N ARG A 121 -6.35 2.40 1.49
CA ARG A 121 -6.99 2.90 0.27
C ARG A 121 -8.28 2.14 -0.03
N TYR A 122 -8.25 0.80 0.10
CA TYR A 122 -9.44 -0.01 -0.07
C TYR A 122 -10.56 0.39 0.90
N PHE A 123 -10.22 0.53 2.18
CA PHE A 123 -11.15 0.95 3.23
C PHE A 123 -11.76 2.34 2.97
N SER A 124 -10.99 3.26 2.38
CA SER A 124 -11.45 4.61 2.05
C SER A 124 -12.42 4.65 0.86
N LEU A 125 -12.29 3.71 -0.07
CA LEU A 125 -13.08 3.67 -1.30
C LEU A 125 -14.33 2.79 -1.17
N GLN A 126 -14.25 1.71 -0.39
CA GLN A 126 -15.30 0.70 -0.28
C GLN A 126 -16.06 0.84 1.04
N SER A 127 -17.36 1.14 0.99
CA SER A 127 -18.24 1.16 2.17
C SER A 127 -18.58 -0.25 2.68
N ASP A 128 -18.56 -1.24 1.79
CA ASP A 128 -18.93 -2.64 2.05
C ASP A 128 -17.73 -3.54 2.34
N TYR A 129 -16.63 -2.98 2.85
CA TYR A 129 -15.37 -3.73 3.10
C TYR A 129 -15.58 -4.95 4.02
N TRP A 130 -16.56 -4.85 4.93
CA TRP A 130 -16.90 -5.87 5.92
C TRP A 130 -17.53 -7.12 5.30
N LYS A 131 -17.91 -7.14 4.02
CA LYS A 131 -18.39 -8.37 3.36
C LYS A 131 -17.26 -9.30 2.95
N ASN A 132 -16.03 -8.78 2.84
CA ASN A 132 -14.89 -9.56 2.36
C ASN A 132 -14.06 -10.10 3.54
N ALA A 133 -14.34 -11.35 3.91
CA ALA A 133 -13.63 -12.04 4.99
C ALA A 133 -12.11 -12.17 4.74
N ALA A 134 -11.69 -12.37 3.49
CA ALA A 134 -10.27 -12.47 3.14
C ALA A 134 -9.54 -11.14 3.40
N PHE A 135 -10.15 -10.01 3.05
CA PHE A 135 -9.63 -8.68 3.37
C PHE A 135 -9.44 -8.49 4.88
N LEU A 136 -10.48 -8.74 5.67
CA LEU A 136 -10.44 -8.57 7.12
C LEU A 136 -9.40 -9.48 7.78
N TYR A 137 -9.27 -10.72 7.30
CA TYR A 137 -8.22 -11.64 7.75
C TYR A 137 -6.83 -11.07 7.44
N GLY A 138 -6.60 -10.59 6.22
CA GLY A 138 -5.34 -9.97 5.82
C GLY A 138 -5.00 -8.74 6.67
N LEU A 139 -5.98 -7.88 6.94
CA LEU A 139 -5.83 -6.71 7.80
C LEU A 139 -5.52 -7.10 9.25
N GLY A 140 -6.20 -8.11 9.79
CA GLY A 140 -5.92 -8.66 11.12
C GLY A 140 -4.49 -9.20 11.25
N MET A 141 -3.97 -9.85 10.21
CA MET A 141 -2.59 -10.32 10.15
C MET A 141 -1.58 -9.16 10.16
N VAL A 142 -1.86 -8.09 9.40
CA VAL A 142 -1.02 -6.88 9.41
C VAL A 142 -1.02 -6.23 10.81
N TYR A 143 -2.17 -6.09 11.45
CA TYR A 143 -2.24 -5.54 12.81
C TYR A 143 -1.55 -6.42 13.85
N PHE A 144 -1.65 -7.75 13.69
CA PHE A 144 -0.93 -8.69 14.54
C PHE A 144 0.59 -8.49 14.44
N HIS A 145 1.12 -8.27 13.22
CA HIS A 145 2.54 -8.00 13.02
C HIS A 145 3.01 -6.71 13.71
N TYR A 146 2.16 -5.68 13.76
CA TYR A 146 2.44 -4.43 14.48
C TYR A 146 2.15 -4.51 15.99
N ASN A 147 1.82 -5.69 16.54
CA ASN A 147 1.39 -5.89 17.93
C ASN A 147 0.19 -5.02 18.34
N ALA A 148 -0.61 -4.56 17.38
CA ALA A 148 -1.83 -3.81 17.61
C ALA A 148 -2.97 -4.77 17.96
N PHE A 149 -2.83 -5.51 19.08
CA PHE A 149 -3.68 -6.64 19.42
C PHE A 149 -5.17 -6.27 19.54
N GLN A 150 -5.49 -5.08 20.06
CA GLN A 150 -6.87 -4.60 20.16
C GLN A 150 -7.55 -4.50 18.79
N TRP A 151 -6.84 -4.02 17.77
CA TRP A 151 -7.36 -3.90 16.40
C TRP A 151 -7.36 -5.25 15.68
N ALA A 152 -6.32 -6.05 15.89
CA ALA A 152 -6.23 -7.39 15.33
C ALA A 152 -7.38 -8.28 15.83
N ILE A 153 -7.69 -8.26 17.13
CA ILE A 153 -8.78 -9.03 17.73
C ILE A 153 -10.12 -8.64 17.09
N LYS A 154 -10.40 -7.35 16.97
CA LYS A 154 -11.64 -6.86 16.33
C LYS A 154 -11.77 -7.38 14.89
N ALA A 155 -10.72 -7.21 14.08
CA ALA A 155 -10.72 -7.68 12.69
C ALA A 155 -10.94 -9.19 12.59
N PHE A 156 -10.29 -9.98 13.44
CA PHE A 156 -10.47 -11.43 13.48
C PHE A 156 -11.85 -11.88 13.96
N GLN A 157 -12.44 -11.16 14.92
CA GLN A 157 -13.81 -11.41 15.37
C GLN A 157 -14.83 -11.12 14.26
N GLU A 158 -14.63 -10.05 13.49
CA GLU A 158 -15.47 -9.74 12.33
C GLU A 158 -15.42 -10.85 11.28
N VAL A 159 -14.22 -11.38 10.96
CA VAL A 159 -14.08 -12.52 10.04
C VAL A 159 -14.94 -13.71 10.48
N LEU A 160 -14.85 -14.10 11.75
CA LEU A 160 -15.60 -15.22 12.31
C LEU A 160 -17.10 -14.95 12.37
N TYR A 161 -17.50 -13.68 12.47
CA TYR A 161 -18.91 -13.29 12.45
C TYR A 161 -19.51 -13.40 11.05
N ILE A 162 -18.76 -13.01 10.01
CA ILE A 162 -19.21 -13.04 8.62
C ILE A 162 -19.20 -14.48 8.09
N ASP A 163 -18.09 -15.18 8.29
CA ASP A 163 -17.92 -16.57 7.86
C ASP A 163 -17.39 -17.41 9.04
N PRO A 164 -18.30 -18.04 9.82
CA PRO A 164 -17.89 -18.96 10.88
C PRO A 164 -17.24 -20.24 10.33
N SER A 165 -17.45 -20.55 9.05
CA SER A 165 -16.89 -21.73 8.36
C SER A 165 -15.58 -21.44 7.63
N PHE A 166 -14.99 -20.26 7.82
CA PHE A 166 -13.78 -19.85 7.15
C PHE A 166 -12.66 -20.88 7.31
N SER A 167 -11.96 -21.22 6.22
CA SER A 167 -10.90 -22.26 6.21
C SER A 167 -9.84 -22.05 7.31
N ARG A 168 -9.56 -20.78 7.66
CA ARG A 168 -8.59 -20.40 8.70
C ARG A 168 -9.19 -20.11 10.07
N ALA A 169 -10.47 -20.38 10.31
CA ALA A 169 -11.15 -20.09 11.58
C ALA A 169 -10.41 -20.68 12.80
N LYS A 170 -9.90 -21.91 12.70
CA LYS A 170 -9.11 -22.55 13.76
C LYS A 170 -7.83 -21.79 14.10
N GLU A 171 -7.13 -21.31 13.08
CA GLU A 171 -5.92 -20.49 13.28
C GLU A 171 -6.27 -19.14 13.91
N ILE A 172 -7.35 -18.51 13.45
CA ILE A 172 -7.84 -17.26 14.01
C ILE A 172 -8.14 -17.43 15.50
N HIS A 173 -8.85 -18.49 15.90
CA HIS A 173 -9.11 -18.80 17.31
C HIS A 173 -7.83 -19.00 18.13
N LEU A 174 -6.84 -19.71 17.58
CA LEU A 174 -5.55 -19.92 18.26
C LEU A 174 -4.83 -18.58 18.47
N ARG A 175 -4.77 -17.73 17.45
CA ARG A 175 -4.15 -16.40 17.51
C ARG A 175 -4.88 -15.48 18.48
N LEU A 176 -6.23 -15.48 18.47
CA LEU A 176 -7.05 -14.75 19.42
C LEU A 176 -6.74 -15.16 20.87
N GLY A 177 -6.66 -16.46 21.14
CA GLY A 177 -6.29 -16.97 22.47
C GLY A 177 -4.92 -16.47 22.94
N LEU A 178 -3.93 -16.44 22.04
CA LEU A 178 -2.60 -15.88 22.34
C LEU A 178 -2.67 -14.38 22.63
N MET A 179 -3.40 -13.61 21.82
CA MET A 179 -3.52 -12.16 22.01
C MET A 179 -4.23 -11.80 23.32
N PHE A 180 -5.31 -12.51 23.68
CA PHE A 180 -6.00 -12.28 24.95
C PHE A 180 -5.11 -12.55 26.15
N LYS A 181 -4.28 -13.60 26.08
CA LYS A 181 -3.28 -13.88 27.11
C LYS A 181 -2.31 -12.71 27.27
N VAL A 182 -1.72 -12.24 26.15
CA VAL A 182 -0.75 -11.13 26.17
C VAL A 182 -1.38 -9.82 26.69
N ILE A 183 -2.61 -9.50 26.31
CA ILE A 183 -3.31 -8.30 26.80
C ILE A 183 -3.55 -8.38 28.32
N THR A 184 -3.98 -9.54 28.82
CA THR A 184 -4.27 -9.73 30.25
C THR A 184 -2.99 -9.58 31.10
N ASP A 185 -1.88 -10.13 30.61
CA ASP A 185 -0.57 -10.01 31.26
C ASP A 185 -0.06 -8.55 31.23
N TYR A 186 -0.30 -7.83 30.12
CA TYR A 186 0.07 -6.43 29.97
C TYR A 186 -0.71 -5.51 30.92
N GLU A 187 -2.04 -5.68 31.01
CA GLU A 187 -2.89 -4.96 31.97
C GLU A 187 -2.47 -5.21 33.42
N SER A 188 -2.08 -6.44 33.73
CA SER A 188 -1.57 -6.82 35.05
C SER A 188 -0.22 -6.15 35.34
N SER A 189 0.70 -6.15 34.38
CA SER A 189 2.01 -5.49 34.49
C SER A 189 1.91 -3.97 34.64
N LEU A 190 1.05 -3.33 33.85
CA LEU A 190 0.81 -1.89 33.92
C LEU A 190 0.30 -1.45 35.29
N LYS A 191 -0.64 -2.20 35.90
CA LYS A 191 -1.13 -1.90 37.25
C LYS A 191 0.00 -1.93 38.29
N VAL A 192 0.87 -2.94 38.23
CA VAL A 192 2.02 -3.04 39.15
C VAL A 192 3.00 -1.88 38.92
N CYS A 193 3.28 -1.54 37.67
CA CYS A 193 4.20 -0.46 37.32
C CYS A 193 3.66 0.92 37.76
N MET A 194 2.35 1.17 37.59
CA MET A 194 1.71 2.41 38.07
C MET A 194 1.71 2.53 39.60
N MET A 195 1.47 1.41 40.31
CA MET A 195 1.57 1.41 41.77
C MET A 195 3.01 1.65 42.25
N ALA A 196 4.01 1.09 41.58
CA ALA A 196 5.42 1.32 41.89
C ALA A 196 5.87 2.77 41.60
N GLY A 197 5.44 3.36 40.49
CA GLY A 197 5.75 4.76 40.13
C GLY A 197 5.14 5.78 41.08
N SER A 198 3.96 5.48 41.65
CA SER A 198 3.31 6.31 42.67
C SER A 198 4.04 6.31 44.02
N PHE A 199 4.80 5.24 44.30
CA PHE A 199 5.60 5.10 45.52
C PHE A 199 6.93 5.87 45.46
N PHE A 200 7.43 6.17 44.25
CA PHE A 200 8.72 6.85 44.06
C PHE A 200 8.63 8.38 44.01
N CYS A 201 7.42 8.95 43.83
CA CYS A 201 7.21 10.40 43.81
C CYS A 201 6.87 11.02 45.19
N THR A 202 6.79 10.21 46.25
CA THR A 202 6.36 10.66 47.59
C THR A 202 7.44 10.55 48.67
N SER A 203 8.72 10.35 48.30
CA SER A 203 9.87 10.43 49.22
C SER A 203 10.78 11.60 48.89
#